data_AF-A0A1F5YW02-F1
#
_entry.id   AF-A0A1F5YW02-F1
#
_cell.length_a   1.000
_cell.length_b   1.000
_cell.length_c   1.000
_cell.angle_alpha   90.00
_cell.angle_beta   90.00
_cell.angle_gamma   90.00
#
_symmetry.space_group_name_H-M   'P 1'
#
loop_
_entity.id
_entity.type
_entity.pdbx_description
1 polymer ?
#
loop_
_entity_poly.entity_id
_entity_poly.type
_entity_poly.pdbx_seq_one_letter_code
_entity_poly.pdbx_strand_id
1 'polypeptide(L)'
;MDELKQKIKNTGLFEDDDKVEILASLDALTLSDLKELESIIDEFDAKQAEIQTEFNDKVMTELDNIDKDAKDEDRDRTHHATDAIRAGLTTVLSA
;
A
#
# COMPACT_ATOMS: atom_id res chain seq x y z
N MET A 1 23.90 7.19 1.21
CA MET A 1 24.11 5.77 0.87
C MET A 1 23.29 4.86 1.79
N ASP A 2 23.33 5.08 3.10
CA ASP A 2 22.49 4.30 4.04
C ASP A 2 20.98 4.47 3.83
N GLU A 3 20.54 5.68 3.47
CA GLU A 3 19.13 5.97 3.18
C GLU A 3 18.58 5.17 2.00
N LEU A 4 19.28 5.18 0.85
CA LEU A 4 18.89 4.36 -0.31
C LEU A 4 18.89 2.85 0.01
N LYS A 5 19.85 2.36 0.80
CA LYS A 5 19.88 0.96 1.25
C LYS A 5 18.64 0.61 2.10
N GLN A 6 18.18 1.54 2.94
CA GLN A 6 16.93 1.35 3.71
C GLN A 6 15.71 1.40 2.81
N LYS A 7 15.65 2.34 1.86
CA LYS A 7 14.58 2.42 0.86
C LYS A 7 14.44 1.11 0.08
N ILE A 8 15.54 0.56 -0.45
CA ILE A 8 15.55 -0.72 -1.18
C ILE A 8 15.05 -1.89 -0.30
N LYS A 9 15.40 -1.91 0.99
CA LYS A 9 14.94 -2.98 1.89
C LYS A 9 13.43 -2.93 2.14
N ASN A 10 12.89 -1.73 2.29
CA ASN A 10 11.51 -1.53 2.73
C ASN A 10 10.51 -1.40 1.57
N THR A 11 10.97 -1.01 0.37
CA THR A 11 10.08 -0.89 -0.78
C THR A 11 9.52 -2.25 -1.19
N GLY A 12 8.28 -2.24 -1.68
CA GLY A 12 7.63 -3.39 -2.31
C GLY A 12 7.95 -3.55 -3.79
N LEU A 13 8.78 -2.67 -4.36
CA LEU A 13 9.12 -2.66 -5.79
C LEU A 13 9.91 -3.90 -6.25
N PHE A 14 10.72 -4.48 -5.36
CA PHE A 14 11.64 -5.58 -5.66
C PHE A 14 11.32 -6.80 -4.79
N GLU A 15 11.55 -8.00 -5.30
CA GLU A 15 11.52 -9.21 -4.49
C GLU A 15 12.76 -9.29 -3.57
N ASP A 16 12.71 -10.11 -2.52
CA ASP A 16 13.78 -10.17 -1.52
C ASP A 16 15.12 -10.61 -2.13
N ASP A 17 15.12 -11.52 -3.11
CA ASP A 17 16.33 -11.95 -3.80
C ASP A 17 16.92 -10.81 -4.67
N ASP A 18 16.07 -10.07 -5.39
CA ASP A 18 16.49 -8.90 -6.18
C ASP A 18 17.08 -7.80 -5.30
N LYS A 19 16.51 -7.58 -4.10
CA LYS A 19 17.03 -6.60 -3.14
C LYS A 19 18.46 -6.93 -2.75
N VAL A 20 18.81 -8.20 -2.57
CA VAL A 20 20.18 -8.62 -2.23
C VAL A 20 21.15 -8.28 -3.37
N GLU A 21 20.79 -8.59 -4.60
CA GLU A 21 21.63 -8.32 -5.78
C GLU A 21 21.81 -6.83 -6.04
N ILE A 22 20.73 -6.05 -5.93
CA ILE A 22 20.78 -4.58 -6.06
C ILE A 22 21.67 -3.99 -4.96
N LEU A 23 21.48 -4.38 -3.70
CA LEU A 23 22.29 -3.87 -2.59
C LEU A 23 23.79 -4.18 -2.75
N ALA A 24 24.13 -5.35 -3.30
CA ALA A 24 25.52 -5.75 -3.56
C ALA A 24 26.17 -4.96 -4.71
N SER A 25 25.37 -4.47 -5.65
CA SER A 25 25.85 -3.73 -6.83
C SER A 25 25.92 -2.21 -6.64
N LEU A 26 25.35 -1.67 -5.56
CA LEU A 26 25.30 -0.21 -5.32
C LEU A 26 26.66 0.48 -5.35
N ASP A 27 27.72 -0.15 -4.87
CA ASP A 27 29.06 0.44 -4.81
C ASP A 27 29.71 0.57 -6.20
N ALA A 28 29.18 -0.13 -7.21
CA ALA A 28 29.63 -0.06 -8.60
C ALA A 28 28.88 1.00 -9.42
N LEU A 29 27.79 1.55 -8.89
CA LEU A 29 26.94 2.52 -9.58
C LEU A 29 27.48 3.95 -9.45
N THR A 30 27.20 4.78 -10.46
CA THR A 30 27.54 6.20 -10.39
C THR A 30 26.55 6.94 -9.50
N LEU A 31 26.92 8.14 -9.05
CA LEU A 31 26.02 9.00 -8.28
C LEU A 31 24.71 9.32 -9.04
N SER A 32 24.75 9.38 -10.38
CA SER A 32 23.55 9.61 -11.20
C SER A 32 22.61 8.41 -11.11
N ASP A 33 23.13 7.21 -11.30
CA ASP A 33 22.36 5.97 -11.27
C ASP A 33 21.72 5.75 -9.89
N LEU A 34 22.46 6.07 -8.82
CA LEU A 34 21.94 5.99 -7.45
C LEU A 34 20.76 6.94 -7.22
N LYS A 35 20.81 8.16 -7.78
CA LYS A 35 19.70 9.13 -7.68
C LYS A 35 18.49 8.73 -8.51
N GLU A 36 18.72 8.15 -9.69
CA GLU A 36 17.65 7.65 -10.54
C GLU A 36 16.94 6.47 -9.88
N LEU A 37 17.70 5.53 -9.31
CA LEU A 37 17.14 4.42 -8.52
C LEU A 37 16.32 4.93 -7.32
N GLU A 38 16.84 5.92 -6.60
CA GLU A 38 16.10 6.55 -5.51
C GLU A 38 14.79 7.18 -5.98
N SER A 39 14.81 7.92 -7.10
CA SER A 39 13.62 8.54 -7.67
C SER A 39 12.58 7.52 -8.11
N ILE A 40 13.00 6.38 -8.67
CA ILE A 40 12.10 5.31 -9.08
C ILE A 40 11.40 4.69 -7.87
N ILE A 41 12.14 4.46 -6.78
CA ILE A 41 11.57 3.93 -5.53
C ILE A 41 10.56 4.93 -4.96
N ASP A 42 10.91 6.22 -4.89
CA ASP A 42 10.03 7.26 -4.36
C ASP A 42 8.74 7.40 -5.19
N GLU A 43 8.84 7.31 -6.53
CA GLU A 43 7.67 7.34 -7.42
C GLU A 43 6.78 6.10 -7.24
N PHE A 44 7.40 4.91 -7.11
CA PHE A 44 6.67 3.68 -6.84
C PHE A 44 5.91 3.75 -5.52
N ASP A 45 6.57 4.15 -4.43
CA ASP A 45 5.97 4.25 -3.10
C ASP A 45 4.81 5.28 -3.10
N ALA A 46 4.99 6.41 -3.79
CA ALA A 46 3.93 7.41 -3.97
C ALA A 46 2.73 6.83 -4.73
N LYS A 47 2.97 6.10 -5.83
CA LYS A 47 1.90 5.47 -6.62
C LYS A 47 1.19 4.36 -5.86
N GLN A 48 1.92 3.58 -5.07
CA GLN A 48 1.35 2.56 -4.20
C GLN A 48 0.41 3.18 -3.16
N ALA A 49 0.84 4.26 -2.51
CA ALA A 49 0.02 4.98 -1.54
C ALA A 49 -1.25 5.59 -2.18
N GLU A 50 -1.13 6.13 -3.39
CA GLU A 50 -2.27 6.64 -4.17
C GLU A 50 -3.28 5.52 -4.47
N ILE A 51 -2.82 4.39 -5.01
CA ILE A 51 -3.67 3.23 -5.34
C ILE A 51 -4.35 2.68 -4.08
N GLN A 52 -3.62 2.58 -2.97
CA GLN A 52 -4.17 2.11 -1.70
C GLN A 52 -5.27 3.06 -1.19
N THR A 53 -5.05 4.36 -1.28
CA THR A 53 -6.06 5.37 -0.92
C THR A 53 -7.31 5.25 -1.79
N GLU A 54 -7.14 5.19 -3.11
CA GLU A 54 -8.27 5.04 -4.05
C GLU A 54 -9.06 3.75 -3.81
N PHE A 55 -8.35 2.64 -3.56
CA PHE A 55 -8.97 1.36 -3.25
C PHE A 55 -9.78 1.44 -1.95
N ASN A 56 -9.22 2.05 -0.91
CA ASN A 56 -9.91 2.23 0.37
C ASN A 56 -11.17 3.06 0.22
N ASP A 57 -11.09 4.19 -0.48
CA ASP A 57 -12.24 5.07 -0.71
C ASP A 57 -13.36 4.34 -1.47
N LYS A 58 -13.01 3.54 -2.49
CA LYS A 58 -13.97 2.71 -3.22
C LYS A 58 -14.62 1.68 -2.31
N VAL A 59 -13.84 0.93 -1.54
CA VAL A 59 -14.39 -0.10 -0.64
C VAL A 59 -15.28 0.52 0.44
N MET A 60 -14.89 1.65 1.03
CA MET A 60 -15.72 2.34 2.03
C MET A 60 -17.03 2.85 1.42
N THR A 61 -17.00 3.34 0.19
CA THR A 61 -18.20 3.75 -0.56
C THR A 61 -19.13 2.56 -0.82
N GLU A 62 -18.58 1.42 -1.24
CA GLU A 62 -19.38 0.20 -1.44
C GLU A 62 -19.99 -0.32 -0.14
N LEU A 63 -19.26 -0.28 0.98
CA LEU A 63 -19.80 -0.62 2.29
C LEU A 63 -20.94 0.31 2.72
N ASP A 64 -20.81 1.61 2.45
CA ASP A 64 -21.89 2.58 2.71
C ASP A 64 -23.12 2.33 1.84
N ASN A 65 -22.93 1.91 0.59
CA ASN A 65 -24.03 1.57 -0.31
C ASN A 65 -24.75 0.30 0.17
N ILE A 66 -24.00 -0.74 0.56
CA ILE A 66 -24.55 -1.98 1.12
C ILE A 66 -25.37 -1.68 2.39
N ASP A 67 -24.88 -0.78 3.25
CA ASP A 67 -25.59 -0.37 4.48
C ASP A 67 -26.89 0.38 4.17
N LYS A 68 -26.87 1.28 3.18
CA LYS A 68 -28.04 2.07 2.77
C LYS A 68 -29.11 1.25 2.06
N ASP A 69 -28.71 0.28 1.24
CA ASP A 69 -29.61 -0.57 0.47
C ASP A 69 -30.18 -1.75 1.29
N ALA A 70 -29.74 -1.88 2.55
CA ALA A 70 -30.23 -2.90 3.45
C ALA A 70 -31.74 -2.71 3.72
N LYS A 71 -32.51 -3.79 3.52
CA LYS A 71 -33.94 -3.82 3.87
C LYS A 71 -34.11 -3.73 5.38
N ASP A 72 -35.23 -3.15 5.85
CA ASP A 72 -35.53 -2.96 7.27
C ASP A 72 -35.37 -4.24 8.12
N GLU A 73 -35.70 -5.40 7.57
CA GLU A 73 -35.62 -6.71 8.25
C GLU A 73 -34.17 -7.18 8.50
N ASP A 74 -33.21 -6.73 7.67
CA ASP A 74 -31.80 -7.13 7.73
C ASP A 74 -30.85 -5.96 8.07
N ARG A 75 -31.37 -4.74 8.23
CA ARG A 75 -30.60 -3.51 8.37
C ARG A 75 -29.55 -3.58 9.49
N ASP A 76 -29.94 -4.01 10.69
CA ASP A 76 -29.04 -4.11 11.83
C ASP A 76 -27.91 -5.13 11.61
N ARG A 77 -28.21 -6.24 10.92
CA ARG A 77 -27.22 -7.29 10.61
C ARG A 77 -26.24 -6.81 9.53
N THR A 78 -26.75 -6.14 8.51
CA THR A 78 -25.93 -5.59 7.42
C THR A 78 -25.02 -4.48 7.95
N HIS A 79 -25.54 -3.58 8.77
CA HIS A 79 -24.77 -2.53 9.42
C HIS A 79 -23.64 -3.08 10.29
N HIS A 80 -23.94 -4.11 11.08
CA HIS A 80 -22.91 -4.75 11.90
C HIS A 80 -21.82 -5.43 11.06
N ALA A 81 -22.19 -6.05 9.93
CA ALA A 81 -21.24 -6.68 9.03
C ALA A 81 -20.36 -5.67 8.30
N THR A 82 -20.93 -4.56 7.81
CA THR A 82 -20.18 -3.50 7.12
C THR A 82 -19.22 -2.79 8.06
N ASP A 83 -19.62 -2.53 9.31
CA ASP A 83 -18.73 -1.98 10.35
C ASP A 83 -17.60 -2.94 10.73
N ALA A 84 -17.87 -4.24 10.84
CA ALA A 84 -16.84 -5.24 11.10
C ALA A 84 -15.81 -5.32 9.96
N ILE A 85 -16.27 -5.25 8.70
CA ILE A 85 -15.38 -5.23 7.53
C ILE A 85 -14.58 -3.93 7.50
N ARG A 86 -15.20 -2.78 7.78
CA ARG A 86 -14.54 -1.48 7.89
C ARG A 86 -13.42 -1.50 8.92
N ALA A 87 -13.70 -1.99 10.13
CA ALA A 87 -12.70 -2.11 11.20
C ALA A 87 -11.56 -3.07 10.82
N GLY A 88 -11.88 -4.20 10.19
CA GLY A 88 -10.90 -5.16 9.68
C GLY A 88 -9.98 -4.55 8.62
N LEU A 89 -10.55 -3.82 7.65
CA LEU A 89 -9.80 -3.12 6.62
C LEU A 89 -8.89 -2.05 7.23
N THR A 90 -9.40 -1.20 8.12
CA THR A 90 -8.57 -0.19 8.82
C THR A 90 -7.38 -0.84 9.52
N THR A 91 -7.57 -2.01 10.14
CA THR A 91 -6.48 -2.75 10.80
C THR A 91 -5.44 -3.25 9.81
N VAL A 92 -5.87 -3.83 8.69
CA VAL A 92 -4.95 -4.37 7.65
C VAL A 92 -4.17 -3.25 6.95
N LEU A 93 -4.79 -2.07 6.78
CA LEU A 93 -4.20 -0.93 6.09
C LEU A 93 -3.30 -0.06 6.97
N SER A 94 -3.34 -0.25 8.30
CA SER A 94 -2.50 0.47 9.27
C SER A 94 -1.41 -0.41 9.91
N ALA A 95 -1.34 -1.69 9.53
CA ALA A 95 -0.31 -2.65 9.93
C ALA A 95 0.86 -2.67 8.94
#